data_AF-A0AA90PLI1-F1
#
_entry.id   AF-A0AA90PLI1-F1
#
_cell.length_a   1.000
_cell.length_b   1.000
_cell.length_c   1.000
_cell.angle_alpha   90.00
_cell.angle_beta   90.00
_cell.angle_gamma   90.00
#
_symmetry.space_group_name_H-M   'P 1'
#
loop_
_entity.id
_entity.type
_entity.pdbx_description
1 polymer ?
#
loop_
_entity_poly.entity_id
_entity_poly.type
_entity_poly.pdbx_seq_one_letter_code
_entity_poly.pdbx_strand_id
1 'polypeptide(L)'
;MSLQDLVGDRQHDRLLRLSFRNEDGPSSQLLVNRVEVSDALSRPFEFTVALLDDPNIALKELQGPMMWVEPIRRYGTRRSLGGPVNIN
;
A
#
# COMPACT_ATOMS: atom_id res chain seq x y z
N MET A 1 -23.38 10.42 10.79
CA MET A 1 -22.17 9.61 10.99
C MET A 1 -22.44 8.26 10.34
N SER A 2 -21.81 8.00 9.20
CA SER A 2 -22.00 6.76 8.44
C SER A 2 -21.04 5.67 8.94
N LEU A 3 -21.33 4.41 8.62
CA LEU A 3 -20.44 3.29 8.92
C LEU A 3 -19.07 3.45 8.24
N GLN A 4 -19.06 4.10 7.07
CA GLN A 4 -17.84 4.44 6.33
C GLN A 4 -17.01 5.49 7.08
N ASP A 5 -17.65 6.49 7.70
CA ASP A 5 -16.96 7.50 8.51
C ASP A 5 -16.30 6.86 9.74
N LEU A 6 -16.98 5.90 10.38
CA LEU A 6 -16.48 5.18 11.57
C LEU A 6 -15.32 4.22 11.25
N VAL A 7 -15.28 3.65 10.05
CA VAL A 7 -14.16 2.81 9.57
C VAL A 7 -12.98 3.68 9.13
N GLY A 8 -13.26 4.82 8.47
CA GLY A 8 -12.25 5.81 8.10
C GLY A 8 -11.49 6.35 9.31
N ASP A 9 -12.19 6.63 10.41
CA ASP A 9 -11.59 7.11 11.66
C ASP A 9 -10.66 6.07 12.32
N ARG A 10 -10.99 4.78 12.24
CA ARG A 10 -10.14 3.70 12.80
C ARG A 10 -8.81 3.54 12.06
N GLN A 11 -8.72 4.00 10.81
CA GLN A 11 -7.51 3.95 9.98
C GLN A 11 -6.83 5.33 9.86
N HIS A 12 -7.29 6.34 10.62
CA HIS A 12 -6.84 7.72 10.47
C HIS A 12 -5.37 7.91 10.87
N ASP A 13 -4.93 7.23 11.94
CA ASP A 13 -3.60 7.36 12.53
C ASP A 13 -2.53 6.44 11.92
N ARG A 14 -2.79 5.89 10.73
CA ARG A 14 -1.83 4.98 10.11
C ARG A 14 -0.57 5.67 9.64
N LEU A 15 0.54 5.07 10.07
CA LEU A 15 1.89 5.47 9.67
C LEU A 15 2.25 5.05 8.25
N LEU A 16 1.48 4.14 7.63
CA LEU A 16 1.69 3.66 6.26
C LEU A 16 0.37 3.74 5.49
N ARG A 17 0.41 4.36 4.31
CA ARG A 17 -0.73 4.41 3.37
C ARG A 17 -0.34 3.80 2.04
N LEU A 18 -1.31 3.16 1.40
CA LEU A 18 -1.18 2.54 0.09
C LEU A 18 -2.17 3.18 -0.87
N SER A 19 -1.72 3.42 -2.10
CA SER A 19 -2.57 3.86 -3.19
C SER A 19 -2.12 3.23 -4.52
N PHE A 20 -3.05 3.19 -5.48
CA PHE A 20 -2.77 2.81 -6.86
C PHE A 20 -2.81 4.07 -7.71
N ARG A 21 -1.78 4.27 -8.55
CA ARG A 21 -1.59 5.54 -9.27
C ARG A 21 -2.76 5.89 -10.18
N ASN A 22 -3.38 4.89 -10.82
CA ASN A 22 -4.46 5.10 -11.78
C ASN A 22 -5.82 4.66 -11.23
N GLU A 23 -5.95 4.49 -9.90
CA GLU A 23 -7.16 3.96 -9.26
C GLU A 23 -7.58 2.58 -9.81
N ASP A 24 -6.61 1.84 -10.35
CA ASP A 24 -6.74 0.54 -11.00
C ASP A 24 -6.49 -0.64 -10.05
N GLY A 25 -6.53 -0.37 -8.74
CA GLY A 25 -6.42 -1.39 -7.70
C GLY A 25 -7.77 -2.03 -7.34
N PRO A 26 -7.76 -3.00 -6.42
CA PRO A 26 -8.98 -3.64 -5.97
C PRO A 26 -9.93 -2.65 -5.29
N SER A 27 -11.23 -2.92 -5.39
CA SER A 27 -12.28 -2.09 -4.76
C SER A 27 -12.27 -2.14 -3.22
N SER A 28 -11.65 -3.18 -2.65
CA SER A 28 -11.45 -3.32 -1.21
C SER A 28 -10.38 -2.36 -0.69
N GLN A 29 -10.61 -1.78 0.48
CA GLN A 29 -9.58 -1.00 1.16
C GLN A 29 -8.39 -1.91 1.54
N LEU A 30 -7.17 -1.53 1.13
CA LEU A 30 -5.96 -2.25 1.49
C LEU A 30 -5.21 -1.60 2.65
N LEU A 31 -4.84 -2.40 3.64
CA LEU A 31 -4.26 -1.98 4.88
C LEU A 31 -2.83 -2.52 5.10
N VAL A 32 -1.82 -1.66 4.90
CA VAL A 32 -0.40 -2.00 5.10
C VAL A 32 0.00 -2.25 6.56
N ASN A 33 0.34 -3.48 6.90
CA ASN A 33 0.93 -3.86 8.19
C ASN A 33 2.42 -3.51 8.25
N ARG A 34 3.15 -3.90 7.20
CA ARG A 34 4.61 -3.85 7.17
C ARG A 34 5.09 -3.64 5.74
N VAL A 35 6.22 -2.95 5.61
CA VAL A 35 6.99 -2.88 4.38
C VAL A 35 8.42 -3.31 4.68
N GLU A 36 8.94 -4.22 3.87
CA GLU A 36 10.33 -4.65 3.87
C GLU A 36 10.93 -4.24 2.52
N VAL A 37 12.11 -3.63 2.53
CA VAL A 37 12.77 -3.10 1.32
C VAL A 37 14.16 -3.71 1.20
N SER A 38 14.44 -4.26 0.02
CA SER A 38 15.76 -4.72 -0.40
C SER A 38 16.26 -3.79 -1.50
N ASP A 39 17.34 -3.05 -1.22
CA ASP A 39 17.94 -2.10 -2.17
C ASP A 39 19.46 -2.27 -2.16
N ALA A 40 20.08 -2.11 -3.33
CA ALA A 40 21.51 -2.20 -3.53
C ALA A 40 21.94 -1.26 -4.66
N LEU A 41 23.14 -0.70 -4.53
CA LEU A 41 23.67 0.23 -5.52
C LEU A 41 23.71 -0.40 -6.91
N SER A 42 23.15 0.31 -7.90
CA SER A 42 23.10 -0.12 -9.31
C SER A 42 22.32 -1.41 -9.55
N ARG A 43 21.37 -1.75 -8.69
CA ARG A 43 20.42 -2.86 -8.89
C ARG A 43 18.98 -2.33 -8.75
N PRO A 44 17.98 -3.01 -9.34
CA PRO A 44 16.59 -2.74 -9.00
C PRO A 44 16.38 -2.95 -7.49
N PHE A 45 15.61 -2.08 -6.87
CA PHE A 45 15.10 -2.33 -5.53
C PHE A 45 13.85 -3.21 -5.62
N GLU A 46 13.64 -4.00 -4.58
CA GLU A 46 12.44 -4.79 -4.39
C GLU A 46 11.85 -4.47 -3.02
N PHE A 47 10.53 -4.56 -2.91
CA PHE A 47 9.88 -4.36 -1.63
C PHE A 47 8.69 -5.28 -1.50
N THR A 48 8.49 -5.78 -0.28
CA THR A 48 7.37 -6.65 0.08
C THR A 48 6.46 -5.90 1.03
N VAL A 49 5.17 -5.89 0.72
CA VAL A 49 4.14 -5.23 1.52
C VAL A 49 3.27 -6.31 2.14
N ALA A 50 3.26 -6.40 3.46
CA ALA A 50 2.35 -7.27 4.18
C ALA A 50 1.06 -6.49 4.48
N LEU A 51 -0.09 -7.07 4.13
CA LEU A 51 -1.41 -6.48 4.31
C LEU A 51 -2.15 -7.10 5.51
N LEU A 52 -3.07 -6.35 6.12
CA LEU A 52 -3.97 -6.81 7.20
C LEU A 52 -5.37 -7.22 6.68
N ASP A 53 -5.53 -7.37 5.36
CA ASP A 53 -6.84 -7.36 4.70
C ASP A 53 -7.51 -8.73 4.53
N ASP A 54 -8.73 -8.68 3.99
CA ASP A 54 -9.59 -9.81 3.65
C ASP A 54 -8.90 -10.79 2.69
N PRO A 55 -8.85 -12.10 3.00
CA PRO A 55 -8.27 -13.12 2.13
C PRO A 55 -8.97 -13.29 0.77
N ASN A 56 -10.13 -12.67 0.55
CA ASN A 56 -10.92 -12.82 -0.68
C ASN A 56 -10.56 -11.83 -1.81
N ILE A 57 -9.49 -11.04 -1.67
CA ILE A 57 -9.04 -10.14 -2.74
C ILE A 57 -8.60 -10.97 -3.95
N ALA A 58 -9.21 -10.71 -5.11
CA ALA A 58 -8.83 -11.39 -6.34
C ALA A 58 -7.40 -10.98 -6.72
N LEU A 59 -6.46 -11.94 -6.71
CA LEU A 59 -5.04 -11.69 -7.03
C LEU A 59 -4.84 -11.00 -8.39
N LYS A 60 -5.73 -11.26 -9.35
CA LYS A 60 -5.70 -10.61 -10.66
C LYS A 60 -5.89 -9.09 -10.59
N GLU A 61 -6.64 -8.58 -9.61
CA GLU A 61 -6.85 -7.14 -9.43
C GLU A 61 -5.61 -6.44 -8.84
N LEU A 62 -4.74 -7.22 -8.20
CA LEU A 62 -3.50 -6.72 -7.61
C LEU A 62 -2.33 -6.78 -8.59
N GLN A 63 -2.31 -7.68 -9.56
CA GLN A 63 -1.14 -7.92 -10.42
C GLN A 63 -1.05 -6.93 -11.58
N GLY A 64 0.08 -6.20 -11.68
CA GLY A 64 0.36 -5.27 -12.77
C GLY A 64 0.20 -3.78 -12.44
N PRO A 65 -0.85 -3.34 -11.71
CA PRO A 65 -1.01 -1.94 -11.31
C PRO A 65 0.22 -1.35 -10.61
N MET A 66 0.38 -0.03 -10.77
CA MET A 66 1.44 0.74 -10.13
C MET A 66 1.02 1.11 -8.70
N MET A 67 1.55 0.37 -7.73
CA MET A 67 1.27 0.56 -6.30
C MET A 67 2.29 1.51 -5.67
N TRP A 68 1.81 2.38 -4.78
CA TRP A 68 2.60 3.32 -4.00
C TRP A 68 2.36 3.07 -2.52
N VAL A 69 3.43 2.97 -1.74
CA VAL A 69 3.37 2.94 -0.27
C VAL A 69 4.11 4.12 0.30
N GLU A 70 3.44 4.82 1.21
CA GLU A 70 3.89 6.10 1.72
C GLU A 70 3.91 6.10 3.25
N PRO A 71 5.08 6.35 3.86
CA PRO A 71 5.15 6.62 5.29
C PRO A 71 4.60 8.00 5.61
N ILE A 72 3.61 8.05 6.49
CA ILE A 72 3.05 9.29 7.02
C ILE A 72 3.94 9.72 8.18
N ARG A 73 4.66 10.84 8.00
CA ARG A 73 5.50 11.45 9.03
C ARG A 73 4.96 12.83 9.36
N ARG A 74 5.05 13.20 10.65
CA ARG A 74 4.57 14.50 11.16
C ARG A 74 5.36 15.69 10.56
N TYR A 75 6.64 15.48 10.25
CA TYR A 75 7.53 16.46 9.62
C TYR A 75 8.61 15.74 8.79
N GLY A 76 8.84 16.17 7.54
CA GLY A 76 9.93 15.67 6.68
C GLY A 76 9.51 15.34 5.25
N THR A 77 10.51 14.98 4.42
CA THR A 77 10.34 14.60 3.02
C THR A 77 9.66 13.23 2.90
N ARG A 78 8.60 13.16 2.08
CA ARG A 78 7.87 11.92 1.79
C ARG A 78 8.75 11.05 0.88
N ARG A 79 9.22 9.90 1.38
CA ARG A 79 9.86 8.88 0.54
C ARG A 79 8.84 7.80 0.26
N SER A 80 8.12 7.98 -0.84
CA SER A 80 7.18 6.98 -1.34
C SER A 80 7.95 5.87 -2.04
N LEU A 81 7.52 4.63 -1.83
CA LEU A 81 8.02 3.45 -2.53
C LEU A 81 6.99 3.09 -3.60
N GLY A 82 7.40 3.01 -4.86
CA GLY A 82 6.50 2.81 -5.98
C GLY A 82 7.02 1.76 -6.94
N GLY A 83 6.15 0.86 -7.38
CA GLY A 83 6.51 -0.17 -8.35
C GLY A 83 5.31 -0.96 -8.85
N PRO A 84 5.47 -1.69 -9.96
CA PRO A 84 4.45 -2.65 -10.41
C PRO A 84 4.34 -3.80 -9.41
N VAL A 85 3.12 -4.24 -9.15
CA VAL A 85 2.86 -5.37 -8.25
C VAL A 85 3.07 -6.69 -8.98
N ASN A 86 3.89 -7.56 -8.39
CA ASN A 86 4.05 -8.95 -8.79
C ASN A 86 3.58 -9.85 -7.64
N ILE A 87 2.78 -10.86 -7.99
CA ILE A 87 2.28 -11.88 -7.05
C ILE A 87 2.93 -13.19 -7.49
N ASN A 88 3.78 -13.74 -6.62
CA ASN A 88 4.39 -15.06 -6.82
C ASN A 88 3.41 -16.17 -6.45
#